data_AF-A0A7W6F3N8-F1
#
_entry.id   AF-A0A7W6F3N8-F1
#
_cell.length_a   1.000
_cell.length_b   1.000
_cell.length_c   1.000
_cell.angle_alpha   90.00
_cell.angle_beta   90.00
_cell.angle_gamma   90.00
#
_symmetry.space_group_name_H-M   'P 1'
#
loop_
_entity.id
_entity.type
_entity.pdbx_description
1 polymer ?
#
loop_
_entity_poly.entity_id
_entity_poly.type
_entity_poly.pdbx_seq_one_letter_code
_entity_poly.pdbx_strand_id
1 'polypeptide(L)' 'MAEKPVKAALELPASLHRDLTAYAEVLGRQTGQPVRDPVQLIVPMLERFIATDRGFAKARRAKPMGDAGS' A
#
# COMPACT_ATOMS: atom_id res chain seq x y z
N MET A 1 17.43 -1.04 12.92
CA MET A 1 16.29 -1.05 13.86
C MET A 1 15.03 -1.21 13.02
N ALA A 2 14.12 -2.12 13.36
CA ALA A 2 12.88 -2.27 12.58
C ALA A 2 12.05 -0.98 12.70
N GLU A 3 11.48 -0.52 11.59
CA GLU A 3 10.53 0.60 11.61
C GLU A 3 9.32 0.23 12.49
N LYS A 4 8.90 1.18 13.34
CA LYS A 4 7.72 0.97 14.18
C LYS A 4 6.46 1.10 13.32
N PRO A 5 5.52 0.15 13.38
CA PRO A 5 4.27 0.24 12.64
C PRO A 5 3.43 1.41 13.18
N VAL A 6 2.87 2.20 12.27
CA VAL A 6 1.89 3.24 12.58
C VAL A 6 0.50 2.64 12.39
N LYS A 7 -0.37 2.79 13.39
CA LYS A 7 -1.79 2.40 13.28
C LYS A 7 -2.57 3.51 12.59
N ALA A 8 -3.29 3.15 11.53
CA ALA A 8 -4.22 4.04 10.84
C ALA A 8 -5.62 3.41 10.82
N ALA A 9 -6.66 4.21 11.06
CA ALA A 9 -8.03 3.81 10.82
C ALA A 9 -8.39 4.09 9.35
N LEU A 10 -9.07 3.15 8.70
CA LEU A 10 -9.45 3.24 7.29
C LEU A 10 -10.94 2.97 7.14
N GLU A 11 -11.63 3.87 6.46
CA GLU A 11 -13.01 3.68 6.03
C GLU A 11 -13.02 3.40 4.53
N LEU A 12 -13.72 2.35 4.12
CA LEU A 12 -13.85 1.96 2.73
C LEU A 12 -15.33 2.02 2.31
N PRO A 13 -15.63 2.50 1.09
CA PRO A 13 -16.94 2.26 0.51
C PRO A 13 -17.27 0.77 0.53
N ALA A 14 -18.51 0.42 0.87
CA ALA A 14 -18.92 -0.98 0.97
C ALA A 14 -18.72 -1.77 -0.33
N SER A 15 -18.86 -1.11 -1.49
CA SER A 15 -18.54 -1.70 -2.80
C SER A 15 -17.07 -2.09 -2.91
N LEU A 16 -16.17 -1.17 -2.55
CA LEU A 16 -14.73 -1.41 -2.61
C LEU A 16 -14.30 -2.54 -1.66
N HIS A 17 -14.89 -2.62 -0.47
CA HIS A 17 -14.63 -3.75 0.43
C HIS A 17 -15.04 -5.09 -0.19
N ARG A 18 -16.23 -5.16 -0.83
CA ARG A 18 -16.68 -6.38 -1.53
C ARG A 18 -15.74 -6.76 -2.68
N ASP A 19 -15.31 -5.79 -3.47
CA ASP A 19 -14.37 -6.03 -4.57
C ASP A 19 -13.02 -6.53 -4.05
N LEU A 20 -12.54 -5.97 -2.92
CA LEU A 20 -11.32 -6.41 -2.27
C LEU A 20 -11.43 -7.84 -1.72
N THR A 21 -12.58 -8.21 -1.14
CA THR A 21 -12.87 -9.60 -0.73
C THR A 21 -12.81 -10.55 -1.92
N ALA A 22 -13.50 -10.23 -3.03
CA ALA A 22 -13.48 -11.06 -4.23
C ALA A 22 -12.07 -11.20 -4.81
N TYR A 23 -11.31 -10.09 -4.83
CA TYR A 23 -9.91 -10.10 -5.27
C TYR A 23 -9.04 -11.01 -4.40
N ALA A 24 -9.19 -10.93 -3.07
CA ALA A 24 -8.45 -11.77 -2.13
C ALA A 24 -8.71 -13.27 -2.33
N GLU A 25 -9.97 -13.65 -2.64
CA GLU A 25 -10.32 -15.03 -2.96
C GLU A 25 -9.64 -15.51 -4.25
N VAL A 26 -9.70 -14.72 -5.32
CA VAL A 26 -9.07 -15.06 -6.60
C VAL A 26 -7.56 -15.19 -6.43
N LEU A 27 -6.93 -14.23 -5.76
CA LEU A 27 -5.50 -14.25 -5.49
C LEU A 27 -5.10 -15.48 -4.66
N GLY A 28 -5.88 -15.83 -3.64
CA GLY A 28 -5.59 -16.99 -2.80
C GLY A 28 -5.69 -18.32 -3.55
N ARG A 29 -6.65 -18.44 -4.49
CA ARG A 29 -6.73 -19.61 -5.37
C ARG A 29 -5.54 -19.69 -6.33
N GLN A 30 -5.12 -18.57 -6.90
CA GLN A 30 -4.00 -18.52 -7.85
C GLN A 30 -2.65 -18.83 -7.19
N THR A 31 -2.44 -18.37 -5.96
CA THR A 31 -1.18 -18.54 -5.23
C THR A 31 -1.14 -19.80 -4.37
N GLY A 32 -2.29 -20.46 -4.16
CA GLY A 32 -2.42 -21.55 -3.18
C GLY A 32 -2.32 -21.08 -1.72
N GLN A 33 -2.31 -19.77 -1.48
CA GLN A 33 -2.18 -19.17 -0.15
C GLN A 33 -3.44 -18.36 0.20
N PRO A 34 -4.28 -18.83 1.13
CA PRO A 34 -5.48 -18.11 1.51
C PRO A 34 -5.18 -16.71 2.09
N VAL A 35 -5.81 -15.68 1.53
CA VAL A 35 -5.78 -14.32 2.09
C VAL A 35 -6.95 -14.20 3.07
N ARG A 36 -6.67 -14.29 4.38
CA ARG A 36 -7.69 -14.34 5.43
C ARG A 36 -8.37 -13.00 5.70
N ASP A 37 -7.61 -11.92 5.59
CA ASP A 37 -8.11 -10.55 5.77
C ASP A 37 -7.80 -9.75 4.49
N PRO A 38 -8.82 -9.45 3.67
CA PRO A 38 -8.63 -8.69 2.43
C PRO A 38 -8.00 -7.30 2.68
N VAL A 39 -8.23 -6.69 3.84
CA VAL A 39 -7.71 -5.36 4.19
C VAL A 39 -6.18 -5.39 4.31
N GLN A 40 -5.59 -6.54 4.66
CA GLN A 40 -4.13 -6.70 4.72
C GLN A 40 -3.45 -6.59 3.35
N LEU A 41 -4.20 -6.69 2.23
CA LEU A 41 -3.66 -6.47 0.89
C LEU A 41 -3.38 -4.99 0.61
N ILE A 42 -4.01 -4.07 1.34
CA ILE A 42 -3.89 -2.63 1.08
C ILE A 42 -2.45 -2.16 1.28
N VAL A 43 -1.79 -2.62 2.35
CA VAL A 43 -0.40 -2.24 2.64
C VAL A 43 0.56 -2.64 1.50
N PRO A 44 0.69 -3.93 1.11
CA PRO A 44 1.58 -4.31 0.01
C PRO A 44 1.15 -3.72 -1.34
N MET A 45 -0.13 -3.47 -1.57
CA MET A 45 -0.59 -2.75 -2.76
C MET A 45 -0.09 -1.30 -2.79
N LEU A 46 -0.19 -0.57 -1.67
CA LEU A 46 0.30 0.81 -1.55
C LEU A 46 1.82 0.87 -1.65
N GLU A 47 2.55 -0.07 -1.02
CA GLU A 47 4.00 -0.19 -1.16
C GLU A 47 4.39 -0.37 -2.63
N ARG A 48 3.75 -1.30 -3.34
CA ARG A 48 3.98 -1.56 -4.77
C ARG A 48 3.67 -0.33 -5.62
N PHE A 49 2.56 0.33 -5.35
CA PHE A 49 2.14 1.55 -6.04
C PHE A 49 3.20 2.65 -5.90
N ILE A 50 3.59 2.98 -4.66
CA ILE A 50 4.58 4.02 -4.37
C ILE A 50 5.95 3.67 -4.96
N ALA A 51 6.38 2.41 -4.86
CA ALA A 51 7.66 1.96 -5.37
C ALA A 51 7.77 2.08 -6.90
N THR A 52 6.65 1.93 -7.61
CA THR A 52 6.63 1.91 -9.08
C THR A 52 6.22 3.25 -9.70
N ASP A 53 5.69 4.18 -8.92
CA ASP A 53 5.33 5.52 -9.38
C ASP A 53 6.58 6.36 -9.72
N ARG A 54 6.86 6.47 -11.03
CA ARG A 54 7.97 7.27 -11.55
C ARG A 54 7.76 8.78 -11.37
N GLY A 55 6.53 9.26 -11.40
CA GLY A 55 6.20 10.66 -11.18
C GLY A 55 6.53 11.05 -9.75
N PHE A 56 6.08 10.24 -8.80
CA PHE A 56 6.45 10.37 -7.39
C PHE A 56 7.96 10.27 -7.18
N ALA A 57 8.62 9.28 -7.78
CA ALA A 57 10.08 9.12 -7.68
C ALA A 57 10.85 10.34 -8.19
N LYS A 58 10.41 10.95 -9.30
CA LYS A 58 11.00 12.20 -9.83
C LYS A 58 10.78 13.37 -8.86
N ALA A 59 9.56 13.57 -8.37
CA ALA A 59 9.23 14.65 -7.44
C ALA A 59 10.03 14.53 -6.13
N ARG A 60 10.16 13.32 -5.58
CA ARG A 60 10.95 13.05 -4.37
C ARG A 60 12.44 13.36 -4.57
N ARG A 61 12.99 13.07 -5.75
CA ARG A 61 14.40 13.39 -6.11
C ARG A 61 14.63 14.86 -6.43
N ALA A 62 13.62 15.54 -6.99
CA ALA A 62 13.66 16.97 -7.30
C ALA A 62 13.60 17.86 -6.05
N LYS A 63 13.31 17.27 -4.88
CA LYS A 63 13.50 17.90 -3.58
C LYS A 63 14.89 17.58 -2.99
N PRO A 64 15.95 18.30 -3.40
CA PRO A 64 17.08 18.58 -2.54
C PRO A 64 17.38 20.08 -2.56
N MET A 65 16.65 20.86 -1.76
CA MET A 65 17.18 22.05 -1.07
C MET A 65 16.18 22.43 0.02
N GLY A 66 16.61 22.30 1.25
CA GLY A 66 15.79 22.54 2.44
C GLY A 66 16.28 21.79 3.67
N ASP A 67 17.59 21.55 3.77
CA ASP A 67 18.34 21.93 4.97
C ASP A 67 19.85 21.95 4.64
N ALA A 68 20.27 23.10 4.12
CA ALA A 68 21.63 23.58 4.30
C ALA A 68 21.47 24.93 5.00
N GLY A 69 21.22 24.87 6.32
CA GLY A 69 21.35 26.01 7.22
C GLY A 69 20.03 26.49 7.84
N SER A 70 19.76 26.06 9.07
CA SER A 70 19.62 26.95 10.25
C SER A 70 19.88 26.16 11.53
#